data_AF-A0A1V6H1F9-F1
#
_entry.id   AF-A0A1V6H1F9-F1
#
_cell.length_a   1.000
_cell.length_b   1.000
_cell.length_c   1.000
_cell.angle_alpha   90.00
_cell.angle_beta   90.00
_cell.angle_gamma   90.00
#
_symmetry.space_group_name_H-M   'P 1'
#
loop_
_entity.id
_entity.type
_entity.pdbx_description
1 polymer ?
#
loop_
_entity_poly.entity_id
_entity_poly.type
_entity_poly.pdbx_seq_one_letter_code
_entity_poly.pdbx_strand_id
1 'polypeptide(L)'
;MIKMNRLCRLCAVAVFALLARLHAADAVWIGATGSWNDPAMWQGGALPGTGDAAFFSGAGGTVTVPNGMPFSLSALTFNTNNLARNWTLTGETNTLTAPALCTVSNGNVYIWNALTGTDGLTKDGKGILCLNAPTNLFSGKVQSLNGDLFAETDRSLGLVPAAFEPDALTLNGGSLGNYTGLLTLHPNRGVTAGASGAYLFGRNAEGGTDVAAPITGVGPVLIMQESAAVTLSNPANDYAGGTTVGAAGPGI
;
A
#
# COMPACT_ATOMS: atom_id res chain seq x y z
N MET A 1 -8.59 -35.32 -72.70
CA MET A 1 -9.25 -34.25 -73.48
C MET A 1 -9.82 -33.24 -72.49
N ILE A 2 -9.40 -31.96 -72.58
CA ILE A 2 -10.11 -30.75 -72.09
C ILE A 2 -10.08 -30.58 -70.54
N LYS A 3 -9.62 -29.50 -69.89
CA LYS A 3 -9.17 -28.15 -70.27
C LYS A 3 -8.31 -27.56 -69.14
N MET A 4 -7.38 -26.69 -69.53
CA MET A 4 -6.52 -25.85 -68.70
C MET A 4 -7.22 -24.51 -68.35
N ASN A 5 -6.65 -23.75 -67.39
CA ASN A 5 -6.90 -22.34 -66.98
C ASN A 5 -8.02 -22.13 -65.92
N ARG A 6 -7.87 -21.31 -64.86
CA ARG A 6 -6.97 -20.17 -64.61
C ARG A 6 -7.15 -19.63 -63.16
N LEU A 7 -6.18 -18.82 -62.71
CA LEU A 7 -6.21 -17.78 -61.66
C LEU A 7 -6.07 -18.17 -60.17
N CYS A 8 -4.81 -18.06 -59.70
CA CYS A 8 -4.37 -17.15 -58.64
C CYS A 8 -5.41 -16.68 -57.61
N ARG A 9 -5.33 -17.21 -56.39
CA ARG A 9 -5.66 -16.47 -55.16
C ARG A 9 -4.59 -16.78 -54.11
N LEU A 10 -3.72 -15.80 -53.86
CA LEU A 10 -3.00 -15.70 -52.60
C LEU A 10 -4.06 -15.61 -51.50
N CYS A 11 -4.26 -16.67 -50.71
CA CYS A 11 -4.91 -16.55 -49.42
C CYS A 11 -3.81 -16.39 -48.38
N ALA A 12 -3.76 -15.18 -47.84
CA ALA A 12 -2.80 -14.73 -46.85
C ALA A 12 -2.74 -15.69 -45.66
N VAL A 13 -1.51 -16.10 -45.34
CA VAL A 13 -1.14 -16.70 -44.08
C VAL A 13 -1.39 -15.63 -43.00
N ALA A 14 -2.49 -15.74 -42.25
CA ALA A 14 -2.69 -14.95 -41.04
C ALA A 14 -1.91 -15.60 -39.90
N VAL A 15 -0.58 -15.51 -39.96
CA VAL A 15 0.27 -15.64 -38.78
C VAL A 15 0.18 -14.30 -38.06
N PHE A 16 -0.73 -14.20 -37.09
CA PHE A 16 -0.64 -13.19 -36.05
C PHE A 16 0.06 -13.82 -34.84
N ALA A 17 1.36 -14.01 -34.99
CA ALA A 17 2.25 -14.11 -33.84
C ALA A 17 2.80 -12.70 -33.59
N LEU A 18 2.29 -12.04 -32.55
CA LEU A 18 3.11 -11.12 -31.77
C LEU A 18 2.73 -11.28 -30.30
N LEU A 19 3.30 -12.31 -29.69
CA LEU A 19 3.53 -12.35 -28.25
C LEU A 19 4.49 -11.20 -27.92
N ALA A 20 3.94 -10.01 -27.76
CA ALA A 20 4.64 -8.94 -27.10
C ALA A 20 4.65 -9.28 -25.61
N ARG A 21 5.70 -9.98 -25.15
CA ARG A 21 6.15 -9.85 -23.76
C ARG A 21 6.78 -8.46 -23.61
N LEU A 22 5.95 -7.43 -23.67
CA LEU A 22 6.28 -6.12 -23.14
C LEU A 22 6.15 -6.27 -21.62
N HIS A 23 6.96 -5.55 -20.86
CA HIS A 23 6.84 -5.51 -19.40
C HIS A 23 5.38 -5.30 -18.96
N ALA A 24 5.01 -5.88 -17.80
CA ALA A 24 3.73 -5.73 -17.10
C ALA A 24 2.94 -4.51 -17.57
N ALA A 25 1.81 -4.72 -18.24
CA ALA A 25 0.98 -3.61 -18.69
C ALA A 25 0.31 -3.02 -17.45
N ASP A 26 0.85 -1.92 -16.93
CA ASP A 26 0.26 -1.10 -15.89
C ASP A 26 -1.24 -0.88 -16.17
N ALA A 27 -2.11 -1.40 -15.29
CA ALA A 27 -3.55 -1.29 -15.47
C ALA A 27 -4.07 -0.02 -14.78
N VAL A 28 -4.87 0.78 -15.49
CA VAL A 28 -5.37 2.06 -14.97
C VAL A 28 -6.86 1.97 -14.67
N TRP A 29 -7.22 2.04 -13.40
CA TRP A 29 -8.59 2.21 -12.94
C TRP A 29 -9.05 3.66 -13.17
N ILE A 30 -10.05 3.82 -14.04
CA ILE A 30 -10.62 5.11 -14.46
C ILE A 30 -12.02 5.35 -13.89
N GLY A 31 -12.68 4.32 -13.37
CA GLY A 31 -14.02 4.44 -12.84
C GLY A 31 -14.08 5.04 -11.43
N ALA A 32 -15.31 5.25 -10.93
CA ALA A 32 -15.58 5.64 -9.55
C ALA A 32 -15.73 4.38 -8.67
N THR A 33 -16.84 4.24 -7.95
CA THR A 33 -17.21 2.99 -7.28
C THR A 33 -17.54 1.89 -8.30
N GLY A 34 -17.02 0.69 -8.09
CA GLY A 34 -17.37 -0.48 -8.89
C GLY A 34 -16.57 -1.72 -8.56
N SER A 35 -16.73 -2.75 -9.39
CA SER A 35 -16.14 -4.07 -9.20
C SER A 35 -14.79 -4.19 -9.88
N TRP A 36 -13.81 -4.79 -9.20
CA TRP A 36 -12.45 -5.00 -9.72
C TRP A 36 -12.43 -5.70 -11.08
N ASN A 37 -13.32 -6.67 -11.25
CA ASN A 37 -13.38 -7.51 -12.44
C ASN A 37 -14.23 -6.92 -13.59
N ASP A 38 -14.75 -5.70 -13.46
CA ASP A 38 -15.50 -5.03 -14.51
C ASP A 38 -14.55 -4.30 -15.48
N PRO A 39 -14.40 -4.75 -16.74
CA PRO A 39 -13.53 -4.10 -17.71
C PRO A 39 -13.89 -2.63 -17.96
N ALA A 40 -15.14 -2.21 -17.76
CA ALA A 40 -15.53 -0.81 -17.95
C ALA A 40 -14.87 0.14 -16.94
N MET A 41 -14.40 -0.40 -15.81
CA MET A 41 -13.68 0.37 -14.78
C MET A 41 -12.20 0.60 -15.12
N TRP A 42 -11.67 -0.17 -16.07
CA TRP A 42 -10.26 -0.14 -16.48
C TRP A 42 -10.08 0.54 -17.84
N GLN A 43 -9.03 1.34 -17.97
CA GLN A 43 -8.66 1.98 -19.22
C GLN A 43 -8.43 0.91 -20.30
N GLY A 44 -9.17 1.01 -21.41
CA GLY A 44 -9.09 0.03 -22.50
C GLY A 44 -9.62 -1.36 -22.15
N GLY A 45 -10.30 -1.55 -21.02
CA GLY A 45 -10.78 -2.86 -20.59
C GLY A 45 -9.71 -3.80 -20.05
N ALA A 46 -8.50 -3.29 -19.79
CA ALA A 46 -7.35 -4.11 -19.38
C ALA A 46 -7.28 -4.21 -17.85
N LEU A 47 -7.64 -5.39 -17.32
CA LEU A 47 -7.43 -5.73 -15.92
C LEU A 47 -5.94 -6.05 -15.70
N PRO A 48 -5.37 -5.74 -14.51
CA PRO A 48 -4.00 -6.11 -14.20
C PRO A 48 -3.85 -7.62 -14.05
N GLY A 49 -2.77 -8.15 -14.60
CA GLY A 49 -2.31 -9.52 -14.42
C GLY A 49 -1.44 -9.70 -13.17
N THR A 50 -0.95 -10.92 -12.97
CA THR A 50 -0.07 -11.27 -11.86
C THR A 50 1.26 -10.52 -11.95
N GLY A 51 1.60 -9.78 -10.90
CA GLY A 51 2.83 -9.00 -10.79
C GLY A 51 2.73 -7.59 -11.40
N ASP A 52 1.62 -7.25 -12.03
CA ASP A 52 1.39 -5.91 -12.58
C ASP A 52 1.17 -4.89 -11.45
N ALA A 53 1.27 -3.62 -11.80
CA ALA A 53 0.85 -2.52 -10.95
C ALA A 53 -0.55 -2.03 -11.36
N ALA A 54 -1.36 -1.62 -10.36
CA ALA A 54 -2.65 -0.98 -10.59
C ALA A 54 -2.59 0.51 -10.21
N PHE A 55 -3.10 1.36 -11.10
CA PHE A 55 -3.09 2.81 -10.97
C PHE A 55 -4.51 3.35 -10.89
N PHE A 56 -4.82 4.16 -9.89
CA PHE A 56 -6.15 4.71 -9.67
C PHE A 56 -6.14 6.20 -9.98
N SER A 57 -6.81 6.58 -11.07
CA SER A 57 -6.93 7.97 -11.54
C SER A 57 -8.37 8.44 -11.73
N GLY A 58 -9.34 7.53 -11.55
CA GLY A 58 -10.78 7.81 -11.58
C GLY A 58 -11.28 8.68 -10.41
N ALA A 59 -12.59 8.90 -10.33
CA ALA A 59 -13.22 9.92 -9.48
C ALA A 59 -13.08 9.74 -7.96
N GLY A 60 -12.44 8.67 -7.49
CA GLY A 60 -12.55 8.20 -6.11
C GLY A 60 -13.77 7.29 -5.94
N GLY A 61 -13.88 6.65 -4.78
CA GLY A 61 -14.97 5.74 -4.46
C GLY A 61 -14.49 4.37 -3.98
N THR A 62 -15.41 3.40 -3.99
CA THR A 62 -15.15 2.05 -3.50
C THR A 62 -14.85 1.08 -4.63
N VAL A 63 -13.67 0.49 -4.60
CA VAL A 63 -13.26 -0.61 -5.46
C VAL A 63 -13.49 -1.90 -4.69
N THR A 64 -14.36 -2.77 -5.21
CA THR A 64 -14.69 -4.05 -4.58
C THR A 64 -14.02 -5.19 -5.34
N VAL A 65 -13.17 -5.97 -4.68
CA VAL A 65 -12.62 -7.21 -5.22
C VAL A 65 -13.59 -8.35 -4.94
N PRO A 66 -14.26 -8.94 -5.94
CA PRO A 66 -15.22 -10.02 -5.73
C PRO A 66 -14.57 -11.28 -5.17
N ASN A 67 -15.35 -12.08 -4.45
CA ASN A 67 -14.91 -13.40 -3.98
C ASN A 67 -14.56 -14.33 -5.15
N GLY A 68 -13.50 -15.13 -4.98
CA GLY A 68 -12.91 -15.99 -6.00
C GLY A 68 -12.08 -15.25 -7.05
N MET A 69 -11.84 -13.94 -6.91
CA MET A 69 -11.13 -13.11 -7.89
C MET A 69 -10.03 -12.26 -7.25
N PRO A 70 -9.12 -12.83 -6.45
CA PRO A 70 -8.06 -12.07 -5.81
C PRO A 70 -7.06 -11.55 -6.84
N PHE A 71 -6.48 -10.38 -6.59
CA PHE A 71 -5.33 -9.90 -7.34
C PHE A 71 -4.01 -10.35 -6.70
N SER A 72 -2.96 -10.36 -7.52
CA SER A 72 -1.57 -10.47 -7.09
C SER A 72 -0.77 -9.38 -7.80
N LEU A 73 -0.46 -8.29 -7.12
CA LEU A 73 0.10 -7.08 -7.72
C LEU A 73 1.43 -6.70 -7.11
N SER A 74 2.28 -6.06 -7.91
CA SER A 74 3.52 -5.46 -7.44
C SER A 74 3.31 -4.09 -6.79
N ALA A 75 2.26 -3.37 -7.21
CA ALA A 75 1.93 -2.07 -6.64
C ALA A 75 0.45 -1.67 -6.74
N LEU A 76 0.03 -0.81 -5.81
CA LEU A 76 -1.21 -0.03 -5.83
C LEU A 76 -0.87 1.47 -5.77
N THR A 77 -1.16 2.21 -6.82
CA THR A 77 -0.79 3.64 -6.93
C THR A 77 -2.03 4.51 -7.09
N PHE A 78 -2.37 5.28 -6.07
CA PHE A 78 -3.58 6.08 -6.01
C PHE A 78 -3.34 7.56 -6.30
N ASN A 79 -4.33 8.19 -6.93
CA ASN A 79 -4.35 9.62 -7.22
C ASN A 79 -3.11 10.07 -8.01
N THR A 80 -2.76 9.30 -9.03
CA THR A 80 -1.60 9.56 -9.92
C THR A 80 -1.68 10.91 -10.64
N ASN A 81 -2.89 11.46 -10.77
CA ASN A 81 -3.17 12.80 -11.27
C ASN A 81 -3.06 13.91 -10.19
N ASN A 82 -2.59 13.55 -9.00
CA ASN A 82 -2.42 14.42 -7.83
C ASN A 82 -3.72 15.06 -7.29
N LEU A 83 -4.89 14.57 -7.70
CA LEU A 83 -6.16 15.05 -7.16
C LEU A 83 -6.41 14.46 -5.77
N ALA A 84 -6.89 15.27 -4.83
CA ALA A 84 -7.26 14.83 -3.49
C ALA A 84 -8.58 14.05 -3.54
N ARG A 85 -8.50 12.74 -3.80
CA ARG A 85 -9.68 11.85 -3.85
C ARG A 85 -9.59 10.78 -2.79
N ASN A 86 -10.75 10.35 -2.32
CA ASN A 86 -10.86 9.27 -1.35
C ASN A 86 -11.13 7.95 -2.06
N TRP A 87 -10.37 6.92 -1.71
CA TRP A 87 -10.54 5.56 -2.23
C TRP A 87 -10.76 4.57 -1.11
N THR A 88 -11.63 3.60 -1.34
CA THR A 88 -11.84 2.46 -0.46
C THR A 88 -11.61 1.19 -1.26
N LEU A 89 -10.73 0.31 -0.80
CA LEU A 89 -10.57 -1.03 -1.36
C LEU A 89 -11.16 -2.04 -0.39
N THR A 90 -12.04 -2.89 -0.86
CA THR A 90 -12.75 -3.90 -0.04
C THR A 90 -12.90 -5.21 -0.79
N GLY A 91 -13.35 -6.26 -0.10
CA GLY A 91 -13.60 -7.58 -0.68
C GLY A 91 -12.60 -8.64 -0.25
N GLU A 92 -12.24 -9.54 -1.17
CA GLU A 92 -11.42 -10.72 -0.89
C GLU A 92 -9.97 -10.40 -0.46
N THR A 93 -9.28 -11.38 0.14
CA THR A 93 -7.85 -11.24 0.48
C THR A 93 -7.00 -11.17 -0.79
N ASN A 94 -6.14 -10.17 -0.88
CA ASN A 94 -5.33 -9.92 -2.07
C ASN A 94 -3.83 -9.99 -1.78
N THR A 95 -3.02 -10.31 -2.78
CA THR A 95 -1.58 -10.48 -2.64
C THR A 95 -0.82 -9.27 -3.14
N LEU A 96 0.13 -8.77 -2.34
CA LEU A 96 1.20 -7.89 -2.80
C LEU A 96 2.49 -8.71 -2.96
N THR A 97 3.12 -8.57 -4.12
CA THR A 97 4.42 -9.16 -4.44
C THR A 97 5.45 -8.06 -4.61
N ALA A 98 6.74 -8.40 -4.60
CA ALA A 98 7.83 -7.43 -4.74
C ALA A 98 7.58 -6.45 -5.92
N PRO A 99 7.71 -5.12 -5.70
CA PRO A 99 8.25 -4.46 -4.49
C PRO A 99 7.21 -4.15 -3.39
N ALA A 100 5.98 -4.65 -3.51
CA ALA A 100 4.88 -4.44 -2.56
C ALA A 100 4.62 -2.96 -2.24
N LEU A 101 4.54 -2.14 -3.29
CA LEU A 101 4.44 -0.69 -3.18
C LEU A 101 2.99 -0.20 -3.11
N CYS A 102 2.68 0.60 -2.12
CA CYS A 102 1.42 1.34 -2.00
C CYS A 102 1.72 2.84 -2.00
N THR A 103 1.45 3.51 -3.12
CA THR A 103 1.69 4.94 -3.26
C THR A 103 0.38 5.70 -3.21
N VAL A 104 0.29 6.71 -2.36
CA VAL A 104 -0.85 7.64 -2.31
C VAL A 104 -0.34 9.04 -2.57
N SER A 105 -0.51 9.57 -3.78
CA SER A 105 0.04 10.89 -4.10
C SER A 105 -0.63 12.02 -3.32
N ASN A 106 -1.95 11.93 -3.14
CA ASN A 106 -2.80 12.91 -2.45
C ASN A 106 -4.07 12.21 -1.94
N GLY A 107 -4.84 12.85 -1.05
CA GLY A 107 -6.10 12.33 -0.52
C GLY A 107 -5.94 11.13 0.43
N ASN A 108 -7.04 10.41 0.63
CA ASN A 108 -7.10 9.31 1.59
C ASN A 108 -7.41 7.98 0.90
N VAL A 109 -6.70 6.92 1.28
CA VAL A 109 -6.96 5.56 0.83
C VAL A 109 -7.23 4.67 2.02
N TYR A 110 -8.33 3.93 1.98
CA TYR A 110 -8.76 3.00 3.03
C TYR A 110 -8.74 1.57 2.47
N ILE A 111 -7.85 0.71 2.97
CA ILE A 111 -7.77 -0.69 2.57
C ILE A 111 -8.44 -1.54 3.65
N TRP A 112 -9.65 -2.02 3.36
CA TRP A 112 -10.47 -2.84 4.26
C TRP A 112 -10.31 -4.33 4.04
N ASN A 113 -9.94 -4.76 2.83
CA ASN A 113 -9.63 -6.17 2.59
C ASN A 113 -8.27 -6.54 3.21
N ALA A 114 -8.12 -7.80 3.59
CA ALA A 114 -6.82 -8.30 4.02
C ALA A 114 -5.83 -8.33 2.85
N LEU A 115 -4.57 -8.06 3.16
CA LEU A 115 -3.42 -8.21 2.26
C LEU A 115 -2.56 -9.40 2.71
N THR A 116 -2.02 -10.14 1.74
CA THR A 116 -1.08 -11.25 1.92
C THR A 116 0.13 -11.09 1.00
N GLY A 117 1.09 -12.00 1.10
CA GLY A 117 2.39 -11.93 0.42
C GLY A 117 3.57 -12.03 1.39
N THR A 118 4.79 -12.09 0.85
CA THR A 118 6.02 -12.25 1.65
C THR A 118 6.96 -11.05 1.58
N ASP A 119 6.66 -10.09 0.71
CA ASP A 119 7.56 -8.98 0.39
C ASP A 119 7.31 -7.72 1.25
N GLY A 120 6.40 -7.81 2.23
CA GLY A 120 6.07 -6.71 3.13
C GLY A 120 5.13 -5.68 2.52
N LEU A 121 5.32 -4.41 2.89
CA LEU A 121 4.58 -3.27 2.36
C LEU A 121 5.44 -2.00 2.41
N THR A 122 5.55 -1.30 1.29
CA THR A 122 6.20 0.02 1.23
C THR A 122 5.14 1.08 0.96
N LYS A 123 4.95 2.02 1.89
CA LYS A 123 4.11 3.21 1.72
C LYS A 123 4.95 4.38 1.26
N ASP A 124 4.51 5.01 0.16
CA ASP A 124 5.07 6.26 -0.35
C ASP A 124 3.96 7.23 -0.81
N GLY A 125 4.34 8.40 -1.30
CA GLY A 125 3.46 9.50 -1.67
C GLY A 125 2.95 10.28 -0.45
N LYS A 126 2.57 11.53 -0.67
CA LYS A 126 2.25 12.48 0.42
C LYS A 126 0.86 12.28 1.04
N GLY A 127 -0.01 11.49 0.40
CA GLY A 127 -1.34 11.23 0.91
C GLY A 127 -1.36 10.21 2.04
N ILE A 128 -2.58 9.92 2.49
CA ILE A 128 -2.86 9.09 3.67
C ILE A 128 -3.24 7.68 3.22
N LEU A 129 -2.55 6.67 3.75
CA LEU A 129 -2.94 5.26 3.64
C LEU A 129 -3.42 4.75 5.00
N CYS A 130 -4.65 4.25 5.04
CA CYS A 130 -5.22 3.57 6.20
C CYS A 130 -5.28 2.06 5.91
N LEU A 131 -4.55 1.26 6.68
CA LEU A 131 -4.67 -0.19 6.72
C LEU A 131 -5.76 -0.57 7.73
N ASN A 132 -6.99 -0.68 7.24
CA ASN A 132 -8.19 -0.89 8.05
C ASN A 132 -8.52 -2.36 8.28
N ALA A 133 -7.97 -3.27 7.49
CA ALA A 133 -8.02 -4.69 7.80
C ALA A 133 -7.33 -4.94 9.16
N PRO A 134 -8.05 -5.45 10.19
CA PRO A 134 -7.46 -5.64 11.51
C PRO A 134 -6.48 -6.83 11.54
N THR A 135 -6.52 -7.71 10.54
CA THR A 135 -5.66 -8.89 10.46
C THR A 135 -5.13 -9.09 9.05
N ASN A 136 -4.03 -8.42 8.73
CA ASN A 136 -3.28 -8.72 7.51
C ASN A 136 -2.49 -10.03 7.68
N LEU A 137 -2.22 -10.66 6.54
CA LEU A 137 -1.56 -11.97 6.43
C LEU A 137 -0.19 -11.88 5.77
N PHE A 138 0.21 -10.69 5.28
CA PHE A 138 1.52 -10.53 4.68
C PHE A 138 2.62 -10.67 5.74
N SER A 139 3.74 -11.24 5.32
CA SER A 139 5.01 -11.22 6.03
C SER A 139 5.98 -10.27 5.33
N GLY A 140 7.17 -10.09 5.89
CA GLY A 140 8.13 -9.10 5.42
C GLY A 140 8.04 -7.78 6.18
N LYS A 141 8.84 -6.80 5.76
CA LYS A 141 9.04 -5.54 6.48
C LYS A 141 8.05 -4.49 6.00
N VAL A 142 7.66 -3.59 6.91
CA VAL A 142 6.86 -2.41 6.56
C VAL A 142 7.77 -1.19 6.47
N GLN A 143 7.62 -0.40 5.42
CA GLN A 143 8.33 0.86 5.25
C GLN A 143 7.34 2.00 5.04
N SER A 144 7.46 3.07 5.81
CA SER A 144 6.71 4.32 5.59
C SER A 144 7.71 5.40 5.21
N LEU A 145 7.76 5.71 3.91
CA LEU A 145 8.76 6.60 3.32
C LEU A 145 8.25 8.03 3.17
N ASN A 146 6.94 8.21 3.02
CA ASN A 146 6.33 9.52 2.86
C ASN A 146 4.83 9.50 3.21
N GLY A 147 4.31 10.68 3.54
CA GLY A 147 2.92 10.88 3.93
C GLY A 147 2.55 10.07 5.17
N ASP A 148 1.25 9.81 5.33
CA ASP A 148 0.75 9.17 6.53
C ASP A 148 0.34 7.72 6.32
N LEU A 149 0.73 6.88 7.28
CA LEU A 149 0.27 5.50 7.42
C LEU A 149 -0.50 5.35 8.73
N PHE A 150 -1.76 4.98 8.64
CA PHE A 150 -2.56 4.62 9.81
C PHE A 150 -2.90 3.13 9.81
N ALA A 151 -2.90 2.53 10.99
CA ALA A 151 -3.18 1.13 11.20
C ALA A 151 -4.31 0.95 12.23
N GLU A 152 -5.18 -0.03 11.99
CA GLU A 152 -6.25 -0.39 12.93
C GLU A 152 -5.67 -1.09 14.18
N THR A 153 -4.75 -2.03 13.96
CA THR A 153 -4.05 -2.78 15.01
C THR A 153 -2.60 -3.06 14.59
N ASP A 154 -1.76 -3.62 15.47
CA ASP A 154 -0.43 -4.11 15.07
C ASP A 154 -0.50 -5.12 13.92
N ARG A 155 -1.52 -5.99 13.91
CA ARG A 155 -1.72 -6.97 12.84
C ARG A 155 -2.18 -6.36 11.52
N SER A 156 -2.58 -5.09 11.49
CA SER A 156 -2.76 -4.36 10.24
C SER A 156 -1.42 -4.11 9.53
N LEU A 157 -0.30 -4.14 10.25
CA LEU A 157 1.06 -4.06 9.71
C LEU A 157 1.62 -5.43 9.29
N GLY A 158 0.76 -6.44 9.14
CA GLY A 158 1.13 -7.80 8.75
C GLY A 158 1.35 -8.73 9.94
N LEU A 159 1.89 -9.92 9.66
CA LEU A 159 2.20 -10.90 10.70
C LEU A 159 3.18 -10.31 11.72
N VAL A 160 2.93 -10.59 13.00
CA VAL A 160 3.84 -10.21 14.09
C VAL A 160 5.10 -11.07 13.98
N PRO A 161 6.32 -10.49 14.01
CA PRO A 161 7.55 -11.26 14.07
C PRO A 161 7.56 -12.23 15.26
N ALA A 162 7.92 -13.49 15.02
CA ALA A 162 7.94 -14.54 16.06
C ALA A 162 9.03 -14.28 17.13
N ALA A 163 10.11 -13.62 16.73
CA ALA A 163 11.16 -13.08 17.59
C ALA A 163 11.39 -11.61 17.23
N PHE A 164 12.13 -10.90 18.08
CA PHE A 164 12.48 -9.51 17.83
C PHE A 164 13.22 -9.34 16.50
N GLU A 165 12.64 -8.56 15.60
CA GLU A 165 13.21 -8.19 14.30
C GLU A 165 13.48 -6.67 14.33
N PRO A 166 14.75 -6.23 14.35
CA PRO A 166 15.12 -4.83 14.60
C PRO A 166 14.54 -3.79 13.64
N ASP A 167 14.33 -4.15 12.37
CA ASP A 167 13.87 -3.26 11.29
C ASP A 167 12.56 -3.77 10.66
N ALA A 168 11.72 -4.44 11.44
CA ALA A 168 10.40 -4.88 11.02
C ALA A 168 9.51 -3.72 10.53
N LEU A 169 9.71 -2.53 11.07
CA LEU A 169 9.13 -1.28 10.61
C LEU A 169 10.24 -0.23 10.39
N THR A 170 10.26 0.41 9.23
CA THR A 170 11.10 1.59 8.98
C THR A 170 10.23 2.82 8.74
N LEU A 171 10.48 3.89 9.50
CA LEU A 171 9.87 5.20 9.29
C LEU A 171 10.97 6.15 8.82
N ASN A 172 10.91 6.60 7.57
CA ASN A 172 11.95 7.44 6.97
C ASN A 172 11.32 8.56 6.15
N GLY A 173 10.72 9.54 6.84
CA GLY A 173 9.96 10.62 6.22
C GLY A 173 8.46 10.35 6.15
N GLY A 174 8.02 9.12 6.41
CA GLY A 174 6.60 8.76 6.59
C GLY A 174 6.23 8.58 8.05
N SER A 175 4.93 8.53 8.32
CA SER A 175 4.40 8.37 9.67
C SER A 175 3.86 6.99 10.00
N LEU A 176 3.54 6.79 11.28
CA LEU A 176 2.65 5.75 11.78
C LEU A 176 1.69 6.35 12.82
N GLY A 177 0.42 5.96 12.77
CA GLY A 177 -0.51 6.21 13.87
C GLY A 177 -1.72 5.28 13.90
N ASN A 178 -2.55 5.49 14.91
CA ASN A 178 -3.80 4.76 15.09
C ASN A 178 -4.93 5.25 14.19
N TYR A 179 -5.82 4.35 13.75
CA TYR A 179 -6.96 4.71 12.89
C TYR A 179 -8.31 4.88 13.60
N THR A 180 -8.76 3.97 14.47
CA THR A 180 -10.00 4.15 15.24
C THR A 180 -9.72 4.08 16.75
N GLY A 181 -9.11 3.00 17.21
CA GLY A 181 -8.80 2.72 18.61
C GLY A 181 -7.31 2.87 18.94
N LEU A 182 -6.88 2.27 20.05
CA LEU A 182 -5.46 2.25 20.46
C LEU A 182 -4.65 1.35 19.52
N LEU A 183 -3.60 1.92 18.93
CA LEU A 183 -2.57 1.14 18.26
C LEU A 183 -1.45 0.82 19.25
N THR A 184 -1.32 -0.44 19.66
CA THR A 184 -0.15 -0.92 20.42
C THR A 184 0.77 -1.73 19.52
N LEU A 185 1.96 -1.21 19.22
CA LEU A 185 2.98 -1.96 18.47
C LEU A 185 3.55 -3.09 19.32
N HIS A 186 3.68 -4.27 18.72
CA HIS A 186 4.22 -5.42 19.42
C HIS A 186 5.73 -5.26 19.69
N PRO A 187 6.26 -5.66 20.87
CA PRO A 187 7.68 -5.52 21.21
C PRO A 187 8.66 -6.17 20.22
N ASN A 188 8.24 -7.23 19.52
CA ASN A 188 9.05 -7.90 18.50
C ASN A 188 9.17 -7.11 17.17
N ARG A 189 8.36 -6.07 16.96
CA ARG A 189 8.35 -5.29 15.72
C ARG A 189 9.26 -4.06 15.86
N GLY A 190 10.58 -4.27 15.85
CA GLY A 190 11.54 -3.18 15.96
C GLY A 190 11.31 -2.08 14.93
N VAL A 191 11.53 -0.83 15.36
CA VAL A 191 11.31 0.37 14.56
C VAL A 191 12.64 1.04 14.25
N THR A 192 12.92 1.27 12.97
CA THR A 192 14.06 2.08 12.53
C THR A 192 13.60 3.48 12.14
N ALA A 193 14.10 4.50 12.85
CA ALA A 193 14.00 5.90 12.48
C ALA A 193 15.09 6.25 11.45
N GLY A 194 14.67 6.34 10.18
CA GLY A 194 15.53 6.72 9.08
C GLY A 194 15.92 8.20 9.14
N ALA A 195 16.92 8.61 8.34
CA ALA A 195 17.49 9.96 8.39
C ALA A 195 16.47 11.10 8.17
N SER A 196 15.37 10.84 7.46
CA SER A 196 14.28 11.79 7.24
C SER A 196 13.28 11.87 8.42
N GLY A 197 13.51 11.10 9.49
CA GLY A 197 12.71 11.11 10.71
C GLY A 197 11.60 10.06 10.74
N ALA A 198 11.24 9.67 11.97
CA ALA A 198 10.12 8.80 12.30
C ALA A 198 8.96 9.64 12.86
N TYR A 199 7.87 9.77 12.12
CA TYR A 199 6.71 10.53 12.55
C TYR A 199 5.69 9.63 13.25
N LEU A 200 5.24 10.01 14.44
CA LEU A 200 4.29 9.24 15.24
C LEU A 200 3.06 10.06 15.57
N PHE A 201 1.88 9.49 15.34
CA PHE A 201 0.57 10.11 15.52
C PHE A 201 -0.23 9.41 16.62
N GLY A 202 -0.85 10.17 17.52
CA GLY A 202 -2.04 9.75 18.23
C GLY A 202 -3.25 10.42 17.59
N ARG A 203 -3.67 9.95 16.41
CA ARG A 203 -4.64 10.66 15.57
C ARG A 203 -6.03 10.72 16.20
N ASN A 204 -6.52 9.60 16.72
CA ASN A 204 -7.89 9.50 17.23
C ASN A 204 -7.92 9.50 18.75
N ALA A 205 -8.81 10.33 19.29
CA ALA A 205 -8.95 10.64 20.73
C ALA A 205 -9.20 9.40 21.60
N GLU A 206 -9.77 8.34 21.04
CA GLU A 206 -10.17 7.13 21.78
C GLU A 206 -9.04 6.11 21.96
N GLY A 207 -7.84 6.36 21.42
CA GLY A 207 -6.84 5.31 21.30
C GLY A 207 -5.39 5.72 21.49
N GLY A 208 -4.93 6.76 20.82
CA GLY A 208 -3.49 7.06 20.76
C GLY A 208 -2.65 5.93 20.16
N THR A 209 -1.33 6.08 20.22
CA THR A 209 -0.37 5.08 19.74
C THR A 209 0.61 4.75 20.86
N ASP A 210 0.67 3.48 21.26
CA ASP A 210 1.65 2.93 22.18
C ASP A 210 2.72 2.14 21.42
N VAL A 211 3.96 2.60 21.51
CA VAL A 211 5.12 1.98 20.89
C VAL A 211 5.86 1.16 21.93
N ALA A 212 5.45 -0.10 22.09
CA ALA A 212 6.12 -1.07 22.96
C ALA A 212 7.31 -1.76 22.28
N ALA A 213 7.54 -1.50 20.99
CA ALA A 213 8.74 -1.87 20.27
C ALA A 213 9.90 -0.90 20.57
N PRO A 214 11.16 -1.37 20.59
CA PRO A 214 12.31 -0.46 20.65
C PRO A 214 12.44 0.30 19.33
N ILE A 215 12.75 1.59 19.43
CA ILE A 215 13.05 2.47 18.31
C ILE A 215 14.57 2.71 18.27
N THR A 216 15.19 2.45 17.12
CA THR A 216 16.61 2.71 16.83
C THR A 216 16.77 3.60 15.59
N GLY A 217 18.00 3.93 15.23
CA GLY A 217 18.33 4.61 13.98
C GLY A 217 18.92 6.01 14.13
N VAL A 218 19.33 6.58 13.01
CA VAL A 218 20.02 7.89 12.97
C VAL A 218 19.06 9.07 13.02
N GLY A 219 17.80 8.86 12.65
CA GLY A 219 16.80 9.91 12.51
C GLY A 219 16.19 10.40 13.81
N PRO A 220 15.53 11.57 13.79
CA PRO A 220 14.72 12.04 14.90
C PRO A 220 13.41 11.25 15.03
N VAL A 221 12.88 11.19 16.24
CA VAL A 221 11.48 10.83 16.49
C VAL A 221 10.65 12.12 16.62
N LEU A 222 9.60 12.22 15.81
CA LEU A 222 8.77 13.40 15.67
C LEU A 222 7.35 13.06 16.15
N ILE A 223 7.00 13.52 17.33
CA ILE A 223 5.67 13.33 17.93
C ILE A 223 4.77 14.46 17.49
N MET A 224 3.69 14.07 16.82
CA MET A 224 2.74 14.96 16.18
C MET A 224 1.77 15.61 17.18
N GLN A 225 1.43 16.89 16.95
CA GLN A 225 0.38 17.56 17.72
C GLN A 225 -1.00 17.13 17.21
N GLU A 226 -1.56 16.10 17.82
CA GLU A 226 -2.82 15.48 17.42
C GLU A 226 -3.72 15.20 18.63
N SER A 227 -4.85 14.53 18.38
CA SER A 227 -5.95 14.38 19.35
C SER A 227 -5.63 13.50 20.56
N ALA A 228 -4.69 12.56 20.44
CA ALA A 228 -4.35 11.57 21.47
C ALA A 228 -2.84 11.43 21.69
N ALA A 229 -2.48 10.74 22.78
CA ALA A 229 -1.10 10.55 23.16
C ALA A 229 -0.35 9.57 22.23
N VAL A 230 0.93 9.86 22.03
CA VAL A 230 1.93 8.86 21.64
C VAL A 230 2.69 8.48 22.90
N THR A 231 2.75 7.18 23.20
CA THR A 231 3.49 6.63 24.33
C THR A 231 4.66 5.81 23.80
N LEU A 232 5.88 6.11 24.27
CA LEU A 232 7.07 5.30 24.01
C LEU A 232 7.30 4.41 25.23
N SER A 233 6.70 3.22 25.26
CA SER A 233 6.68 2.36 26.44
C SER A 233 7.88 1.41 26.54
N ASN A 234 8.67 1.26 25.48
CA ASN A 234 9.89 0.47 25.52
C ASN A 234 11.08 1.28 26.11
N PRO A 235 11.75 0.79 27.17
CA PRO A 235 12.90 1.49 27.75
C PRO A 235 14.19 1.39 26.91
N ALA A 236 14.24 0.51 25.90
CA ALA A 236 15.41 0.23 25.08
C ALA A 236 15.48 1.08 23.79
N ASN A 237 14.80 2.24 23.76
CA ASN A 237 14.93 3.19 22.66
C ASN A 237 16.35 3.79 22.64
N ASP A 238 17.01 3.75 21.48
CA ASP A 238 18.41 4.20 21.31
C ASP A 238 18.67 5.05 20.04
N TYR A 239 17.60 5.58 19.43
CA TYR A 239 17.71 6.48 18.27
C TYR A 239 18.54 7.73 18.56
N ALA A 240 19.37 8.13 17.59
CA ALA A 240 20.36 9.19 17.76
C ALA A 240 19.84 10.61 17.46
N GLY A 241 18.78 10.76 16.66
CA GLY A 241 18.32 12.06 16.17
C GLY A 241 17.51 12.90 17.17
N GLY A 242 17.32 12.43 18.40
CA GLY A 242 16.54 13.12 19.43
C GLY A 242 15.03 13.08 19.21
N THR A 243 14.30 13.81 20.04
CA THR A 243 12.83 13.84 20.01
C THR A 243 12.31 15.27 19.89
N THR A 244 11.37 15.48 18.97
CA THR A 244 10.58 16.71 18.89
C THR A 244 9.13 16.40 19.21
N VAL A 245 8.52 17.19 20.10
CA VAL A 245 7.09 17.11 20.41
C VAL A 245 6.39 18.32 19.82
N GLY A 246 5.26 18.10 19.15
CA GLY A 246 4.53 19.14 18.43
C GLY A 246 5.06 19.38 17.01
N ALA A 247 5.60 18.34 16.37
CA ALA A 247 6.01 18.42 14.96
C ALA A 247 4.80 18.60 14.02
N ALA A 248 5.06 19.10 12.81
CA ALA A 248 4.11 19.09 11.68
C ALA A 248 4.20 17.76 10.91
N GLY A 249 3.09 17.35 10.30
CA GLY A 249 2.95 16.01 9.72
C GLY A 249 3.67 15.90 8.38
N PRO A 250 4.09 14.69 7.97
CA PRO A 250 4.70 14.49 6.65
C PRO A 250 3.66 14.43 5.51
N GLY A 251 2.39 14.23 5.85
CA GLY A 251 1.27 14.28 4.91
C GLY A 251 0.90 15.68 4.41
N ILE A 252 0.01 15.74 3.42
CA ILE A 252 -0.55 16.99 2.86
C ILE A 252 -1.99 17.26 3.30
#